data_AF-A0A317VWU0-F1
#
_entry.id   AF-A0A317VWU0-F1
#
_cell.length_a   1.000
_cell.length_b   1.000
_cell.length_c   1.000
_cell.angle_alpha   90.00
_cell.angle_beta   90.00
_cell.angle_gamma   90.00
#
_symmetry.space_group_name_H-M   'P 1'
#
loop_
_entity.id
_entity.type
_entity.pdbx_description
1 polymer ?
#
loop_
_entity_poly.entity_id
_entity_poly.type
_entity_poly.pdbx_seq_one_letter_code
_entity_poly.pdbx_strand_id
1 'polypeptide(L)'
;MPPVGAALWRSLRAHQVYGANTDVGKTIVSTVLCNAIQRLNSQSPAAFLKPVSTGPLDDADDRHIRRYAPGTLTKCLYQFDEPVSPHIAAKQKQLTIPRDDDIITSVHQTLSDWAAKGIDFALVETAGGVHSPGPNGNSQAD
;
A
#
# COMPACT_ATOMS: atom_id res chain seq x y z
N MET A 1 -20.47 -3.66 10.36
CA MET A 1 -20.03 -4.68 9.40
C MET A 1 -19.40 -5.82 10.18
N PRO A 2 -19.38 -7.07 9.70
CA PRO A 2 -18.58 -8.11 10.34
C PRO A 2 -17.09 -7.69 10.36
N PRO A 3 -16.32 -8.07 11.38
CA PRO A 3 -14.90 -7.73 11.46
C PRO A 3 -14.16 -8.31 10.26
N VAL A 4 -13.18 -7.55 9.74
CA VAL A 4 -12.33 -8.02 8.64
C VAL A 4 -11.54 -9.24 9.12
N GLY A 5 -11.49 -10.27 8.27
CA GLY A 5 -10.74 -11.49 8.57
C GLY A 5 -9.25 -11.23 8.78
N ALA A 6 -8.57 -12.13 9.48
CA ALA A 6 -7.13 -12.08 9.58
C ALA A 6 -6.50 -12.13 8.18
N ALA A 7 -5.57 -11.21 7.89
CA ALA A 7 -4.87 -11.10 6.61
C ALA A 7 -3.80 -12.20 6.44
N LEU A 8 -4.22 -13.47 6.51
CA LEU A 8 -3.37 -14.65 6.42
C LEU A 8 -3.90 -15.59 5.33
N TRP A 9 -3.04 -15.90 4.36
CA TRP A 9 -3.36 -16.82 3.27
C TRP A 9 -2.29 -17.91 3.18
N ARG A 10 -2.69 -19.11 2.74
CA ARG A 10 -1.74 -20.22 2.50
C ARG A 10 -0.89 -19.98 1.26
N SER A 11 -1.45 -19.28 0.26
CA SER A 11 -0.82 -19.05 -1.03
C SER A 11 -0.11 -17.70 -1.14
N LEU A 12 -0.50 -16.69 -0.35
CA LEU A 12 0.03 -15.33 -0.45
C LEU A 12 0.77 -14.92 0.83
N ARG A 13 2.05 -14.53 0.67
CA ARG A 13 2.85 -13.88 1.71
C ARG A 13 2.73 -12.36 1.56
N ALA A 14 1.90 -11.75 2.39
CA ALA A 14 1.76 -10.29 2.44
C ALA A 14 2.65 -9.71 3.55
N HIS A 15 3.47 -8.72 3.21
CA HIS A 15 4.38 -8.04 4.13
C HIS A 15 4.10 -6.55 4.18
N GLN A 16 3.94 -6.01 5.39
CA GLN A 16 3.79 -4.57 5.58
C GLN A 16 5.15 -3.89 5.61
N VAL A 17 5.29 -2.79 4.86
CA VAL A 17 6.53 -2.01 4.77
C VAL A 17 6.36 -0.70 5.54
N TYR A 18 6.96 -0.65 6.72
CA TYR A 18 7.06 0.55 7.55
C TYR A 18 8.32 1.34 7.25
N GLY A 19 8.29 2.64 7.57
CA GLY A 19 9.45 3.51 7.56
C GLY A 19 9.56 4.23 8.90
N ALA A 20 10.80 4.48 9.34
CA ALA A 20 11.04 5.27 10.54
C ALA A 20 10.48 6.69 10.42
N ASN A 21 10.49 7.25 9.20
CA ASN A 21 9.88 8.54 8.88
C ASN A 21 9.53 8.65 7.38
N THR A 22 9.07 9.82 6.93
CA THR A 22 9.08 10.21 5.52
C THR A 22 10.51 10.25 4.96
N ASP A 23 10.65 10.08 3.64
CA ASP A 23 11.93 10.22 2.90
C ASP A 23 13.08 9.28 3.34
N VAL A 24 12.78 8.21 4.07
CA VAL A 24 13.77 7.17 4.46
C VAL A 24 13.99 6.12 3.36
N GLY A 25 13.39 6.28 2.19
CA GLY A 25 13.56 5.36 1.05
C GLY A 25 12.67 4.12 1.05
N LYS A 26 11.48 4.13 1.69
CA LYS A 26 10.52 3.01 1.66
C LYS A 26 10.26 2.49 0.24
N THR A 27 9.89 3.39 -0.67
CA THR A 27 9.55 3.05 -2.06
C THR A 27 10.74 2.48 -2.83
N ILE A 28 11.96 2.92 -2.51
CA ILE A 28 13.20 2.35 -3.06
C ILE A 28 13.38 0.91 -2.59
N VAL A 29 13.22 0.65 -1.29
CA VAL A 29 13.28 -0.71 -0.72
C VAL A 29 12.21 -1.61 -1.33
N SER A 30 10.96 -1.13 -1.41
CA SER A 30 9.84 -1.84 -2.05
C SER A 30 10.17 -2.21 -3.50
N THR A 31 10.76 -1.28 -4.26
CA THR A 31 11.20 -1.51 -5.65
C THR A 31 12.26 -2.62 -5.75
N VAL A 32 13.28 -2.57 -4.88
CA VAL A 32 14.35 -3.57 -4.84
C VAL A 32 13.79 -4.96 -4.51
N LEU A 33 12.91 -5.05 -3.51
CA LEU A 33 12.27 -6.30 -3.10
C LEU A 33 11.40 -6.88 -4.22
N CYS A 34 10.57 -6.07 -4.87
CA CYS A 34 9.74 -6.55 -5.97
C CYS A 34 10.58 -7.10 -7.13
N ASN A 35 11.65 -6.40 -7.51
CA ASN A 35 12.60 -6.88 -8.53
C ASN A 35 13.31 -8.18 -8.11
N ALA A 36 13.70 -8.30 -6.85
CA ALA A 36 14.36 -9.50 -6.34
C ALA A 36 13.42 -10.72 -6.42
N ILE A 37 12.17 -10.57 -5.97
CA ILE A 37 11.15 -11.64 -6.05
C ILE A 37 10.88 -12.03 -7.50
N GLN A 38 10.81 -11.06 -8.41
CA GLN A 38 10.62 -11.33 -9.84
C GLN A 38 11.77 -12.15 -10.43
N ARG A 39 13.01 -11.91 -10.00
CA ARG A 39 14.22 -12.61 -10.47
C ARG A 39 14.38 -14.01 -9.89
N LEU A 40 13.85 -14.27 -8.70
CA LEU A 40 13.96 -15.58 -8.03
C LEU A 40 13.04 -16.66 -8.62
N ASN A 41 12.63 -16.52 -9.89
CA ASN A 41 11.75 -17.43 -10.65
C ASN A 41 10.36 -17.63 -10.02
N SER A 42 9.75 -16.55 -9.56
CA SER A 42 8.34 -16.56 -9.20
C SER A 42 7.50 -16.81 -10.44
N GLN A 43 6.64 -17.84 -10.41
CA GLN A 43 5.65 -18.12 -11.46
C GLN A 43 4.57 -17.03 -11.52
N SER A 44 4.50 -16.18 -10.50
CA SER A 44 3.60 -15.05 -10.39
C SER A 44 4.38 -13.72 -10.24
N PRO A 45 3.81 -12.58 -10.68
CA PRO A 45 4.42 -11.29 -10.44
C PRO A 45 4.37 -10.92 -8.95
N ALA A 46 5.39 -10.20 -8.47
CA ALA A 46 5.31 -9.54 -7.17
C ALA A 46 4.19 -8.49 -7.18
N ALA A 47 3.49 -8.31 -6.06
CA ALA A 47 2.47 -7.27 -5.92
C ALA A 47 2.87 -6.17 -4.94
N PHE A 48 2.46 -4.94 -5.24
CA PHE A 48 2.67 -3.75 -4.44
C PHE A 48 1.34 -3.03 -4.22
N LEU A 49 0.93 -2.94 -2.96
CA LEU A 49 -0.26 -2.24 -2.53
C LEU A 49 0.14 -0.99 -1.76
N LYS A 50 -0.37 0.15 -2.18
CA LYS A 50 -0.31 1.42 -1.44
C LYS A 50 -1.72 1.75 -0.94
N PRO A 51 -2.06 1.48 0.33
CA PRO A 51 -3.39 1.77 0.83
C PRO A 51 -3.70 3.26 0.74
N VAL A 52 -2.78 4.11 1.20
CA VAL A 52 -2.97 5.56 1.24
C VAL A 52 -1.77 6.24 0.62
N SER A 53 -2.01 7.20 -0.27
CA SER A 53 -0.98 8.07 -0.85
C SER A 53 -1.47 9.51 -0.92
N THR A 54 -0.52 10.44 -0.86
CA THR A 54 -0.74 11.89 -0.81
C THR A 54 0.23 12.58 -1.74
N GLY A 55 -0.21 13.66 -2.39
CA GLY A 55 0.60 14.43 -3.34
C GLY A 55 0.23 14.15 -4.80
N PRO A 56 0.93 14.82 -5.74
CA PRO A 56 0.65 14.71 -7.16
C PRO A 56 0.79 13.27 -7.68
N LEU A 57 -0.06 12.89 -8.64
CA LEU A 57 0.02 11.58 -9.31
C LEU A 57 1.38 11.33 -9.99
N ASP A 58 2.06 12.41 -10.39
CA ASP A 58 3.37 12.31 -11.01
C ASP A 58 4.45 11.75 -10.06
N ASP A 59 4.28 11.98 -8.75
CA ASP A 59 5.17 11.55 -7.68
C ASP A 59 4.65 10.31 -6.95
N ALA A 60 3.57 9.69 -7.45
CA ALA A 60 2.95 8.54 -6.78
C ALA A 60 3.87 7.31 -6.75
N ASP A 61 3.89 6.64 -5.60
CA ASP A 61 4.75 5.47 -5.34
C ASP A 61 4.53 4.33 -6.35
N ASP A 62 3.28 4.10 -6.75
CA ASP A 62 2.93 3.05 -7.71
C ASP A 62 3.49 3.35 -9.12
N ARG A 63 3.63 4.63 -9.48
CA ARG A 63 4.31 5.06 -10.72
C ARG A 63 5.81 4.82 -10.64
N HIS A 64 6.44 5.11 -9.50
CA HIS A 64 7.86 4.79 -9.26
C HIS A 64 8.10 3.29 -9.42
N ILE A 65 7.28 2.46 -8.76
CA ILE A 65 7.36 0.99 -8.85
C ILE A 65 7.16 0.52 -10.29
N ARG A 66 6.14 1.01 -11.02
CA ARG A 66 5.94 0.64 -12.45
C ARG A 66 7.15 0.99 -13.32
N ARG A 67 7.83 2.11 -13.04
CA ARG A 67 9.00 2.55 -13.80
C ARG A 67 10.24 1.68 -13.53
N TYR A 68 10.50 1.36 -12.28
CA TYR A 68 11.76 0.72 -11.86
C TYR A 68 11.63 -0.78 -11.53
N ALA A 69 10.41 -1.31 -11.45
CA ALA A 69 10.10 -2.73 -11.29
C ALA A 69 8.88 -3.11 -12.17
N PRO A 70 9.00 -3.04 -13.51
CA PRO A 70 7.87 -3.11 -14.45
C PRO A 70 7.09 -4.44 -14.45
N GLY A 71 7.64 -5.51 -13.86
CA GLY A 71 6.93 -6.79 -13.67
C GLY A 71 6.00 -6.81 -12.45
N THR A 72 5.97 -5.74 -11.65
CA THR A 72 5.21 -5.67 -10.41
C THR A 72 3.76 -5.28 -10.67
N LEU A 73 2.82 -6.05 -10.11
CA LEU A 73 1.41 -5.67 -10.05
C LEU A 73 1.24 -4.56 -9.00
N THR A 74 0.77 -3.37 -9.39
CA THR A 74 0.62 -2.24 -8.46
C THR A 74 -0.83 -1.79 -8.30
N LYS A 75 -1.21 -1.38 -7.08
CA LYS A 75 -2.51 -0.75 -6.81
C LYS A 75 -2.39 0.30 -5.70
N CYS A 76 -2.99 1.47 -5.92
CA CYS A 76 -3.24 2.49 -4.90
C CYS A 76 -4.74 2.46 -4.55
N LEU A 77 -5.11 2.47 -3.25
CA LEU A 77 -6.53 2.42 -2.85
C LEU A 77 -7.12 3.82 -2.67
N TYR A 78 -6.42 4.69 -1.95
CA TYR A 78 -6.85 6.05 -1.67
C TYR A 78 -5.72 7.04 -2.01
N GLN A 79 -5.93 7.83 -3.06
CA GLN A 79 -5.03 8.90 -3.48
C GLN A 79 -5.63 10.25 -3.10
N PHE A 80 -4.84 11.08 -2.41
CA PHE A 80 -5.16 12.48 -2.16
C PHE A 80 -4.15 13.37 -2.87
N ASP A 81 -4.59 14.48 -3.45
CA ASP A 81 -3.74 15.30 -4.33
C ASP A 81 -2.74 16.19 -3.58
N GLU A 82 -3.07 16.55 -2.33
CA GLU A 82 -2.29 17.52 -1.57
C GLU A 82 -1.05 16.85 -0.95
N PRO A 83 0.17 17.39 -1.15
CA PRO A 83 1.43 16.80 -0.71
C PRO A 83 1.69 17.05 0.79
N VAL A 84 0.70 16.71 1.60
CA VAL A 84 0.72 16.82 3.06
C VAL A 84 0.31 15.49 3.68
N SER A 85 0.47 15.33 4.99
CA SER A 85 0.08 14.07 5.66
C SER A 85 -1.40 13.72 5.43
N PRO A 86 -1.77 12.42 5.37
CA PRO A 86 -3.11 11.98 4.97
C PRO A 86 -4.29 12.64 5.69
N HIS A 87 -4.21 12.82 7.01
CA HIS A 87 -5.29 13.44 7.80
C HIS A 87 -5.57 14.91 7.43
N ILE A 88 -4.57 15.62 6.88
CA ILE A 88 -4.73 17.00 6.40
C ILE A 88 -5.33 16.95 4.99
N ALA A 89 -4.73 16.13 4.12
CA ALA A 89 -5.14 16.01 2.72
C ALA A 89 -6.62 15.58 2.58
N ALA A 90 -7.07 14.67 3.45
CA ALA A 90 -8.45 14.18 3.44
C ALA A 90 -9.50 15.25 3.79
N LYS A 91 -9.13 16.29 4.56
CA LYS A 91 -10.05 17.37 4.97
C LYS A 91 -10.23 18.46 3.91
N GLN A 92 -9.31 18.58 2.97
CA GLN A 92 -9.24 19.73 2.06
C GLN A 92 -10.23 19.67 0.88
N LYS A 93 -10.84 18.50 0.57
CA LYS A 93 -11.59 18.32 -0.69
C LYS A 93 -13.07 17.95 -0.60
N GLN A 94 -13.77 18.10 0.54
CA GLN A 94 -15.15 17.57 0.71
C GLN A 94 -15.28 16.07 0.34
N LEU A 95 -14.15 15.35 0.25
CA LEU A 95 -14.14 13.92 0.02
C LEU A 95 -14.59 13.22 1.29
N THR A 96 -15.31 12.12 1.14
CA THR A 96 -15.64 11.27 2.29
C THR A 96 -14.34 10.67 2.81
N ILE A 97 -13.96 11.05 4.02
CA ILE A 97 -12.77 10.51 4.70
C ILE A 97 -13.04 9.03 4.98
N PRO A 98 -12.23 8.10 4.44
CA PRO A 98 -12.43 6.68 4.68
C PRO A 98 -12.18 6.37 6.16
N ARG A 99 -13.01 5.48 6.72
CA ARG A 99 -12.80 4.95 8.07
C ARG A 99 -11.76 3.84 8.02
N ASP A 100 -11.20 3.47 9.18
CA ASP A 100 -10.25 2.36 9.26
C ASP A 100 -10.86 1.06 8.73
N ASP A 101 -12.11 0.77 9.08
CA ASP A 101 -12.84 -0.39 8.56
C ASP A 101 -12.92 -0.40 7.03
N ASP A 102 -13.09 0.76 6.39
CA ASP A 102 -13.15 0.86 4.93
C ASP A 102 -11.79 0.56 4.29
N ILE A 103 -10.72 1.10 4.89
CA ILE A 103 -9.34 0.90 4.44
C ILE A 103 -8.93 -0.56 4.62
N ILE A 104 -9.14 -1.12 5.81
CA ILE A 104 -8.77 -2.50 6.16
C ILE A 104 -9.57 -3.47 5.29
N THR A 105 -10.87 -3.23 5.07
CA THR A 105 -11.70 -4.03 4.16
C THR A 105 -11.14 -3.98 2.73
N SER A 106 -10.77 -2.81 2.24
CA SER A 106 -10.23 -2.63 0.89
C SER A 106 -8.86 -3.30 0.69
N VAL A 107 -8.00 -3.25 1.71
CA VAL A 107 -6.72 -3.98 1.75
C VAL A 107 -6.97 -5.49 1.72
N HIS A 108 -7.80 -5.99 2.63
CA HIS A 108 -8.11 -7.42 2.73
C HIS A 108 -8.74 -7.96 1.45
N GLN A 109 -9.71 -7.25 0.86
CA GLN A 109 -10.33 -7.64 -0.40
C GLN A 109 -9.29 -7.70 -1.52
N THR A 110 -8.43 -6.69 -1.64
CA THR A 110 -7.39 -6.65 -2.68
C THR A 110 -6.41 -7.82 -2.53
N LEU A 111 -5.93 -8.09 -1.31
CA LEU A 111 -5.00 -9.20 -1.07
C LEU A 111 -5.67 -10.55 -1.29
N SER A 112 -6.93 -10.71 -0.91
CA SER A 112 -7.71 -11.94 -1.16
C SER A 112 -7.90 -12.18 -2.66
N ASP A 113 -8.22 -11.14 -3.42
CA ASP A 113 -8.35 -11.22 -4.88
C ASP A 113 -7.03 -11.59 -5.55
N TRP A 114 -5.91 -11.05 -5.06
CA TRP A 114 -4.57 -11.40 -5.55
C TRP A 114 -4.20 -12.85 -5.21
N ALA A 115 -4.46 -13.30 -3.98
CA ALA A 115 -4.23 -14.67 -3.56
C ALA A 115 -5.03 -15.67 -4.42
N ALA A 116 -6.30 -15.35 -4.72
CA ALA A 116 -7.16 -16.16 -5.58
C ALA A 116 -6.68 -16.20 -7.04
N LYS A 117 -5.97 -15.17 -7.50
CA LYS A 117 -5.34 -15.08 -8.83
C LYS A 117 -3.94 -15.69 -8.89
N GLY A 118 -3.47 -16.31 -7.81
CA GLY A 118 -2.18 -16.99 -7.75
C GLY A 118 -0.98 -16.09 -7.48
N ILE A 119 -1.18 -14.86 -7.02
CA ILE A 119 -0.09 -14.03 -6.50
C ILE A 119 0.40 -14.65 -5.19
N ASP A 120 1.71 -14.85 -5.08
CA ASP A 120 2.34 -15.50 -3.92
C ASP A 120 3.14 -14.56 -2.99
N PHE A 121 3.34 -13.30 -3.42
CA PHE A 121 4.07 -12.28 -2.69
C PHE A 121 3.44 -10.90 -2.88
N ALA A 122 3.19 -10.19 -1.77
CA ALA A 122 2.72 -8.81 -1.80
C ALA A 122 3.42 -7.93 -0.75
N LEU A 123 3.73 -6.71 -1.12
CA LEU A 123 4.09 -5.64 -0.19
C LEU A 123 2.90 -4.72 0.03
N VAL A 124 2.66 -4.32 1.28
CA VAL A 124 1.68 -3.31 1.67
C VAL A 124 2.46 -2.15 2.28
N GLU A 125 2.70 -1.10 1.51
CA GLU A 125 3.53 0.02 1.95
C GLU A 125 2.73 1.08 2.68
N THR A 126 3.19 1.50 3.86
CA THR A 126 2.53 2.55 4.64
C THR A 126 2.85 3.96 4.10
N ALA A 127 2.12 4.96 4.58
CA ALA A 127 2.37 6.37 4.28
C ALA A 127 3.14 7.02 5.44
N GLY A 128 4.19 7.79 5.17
CA GLY A 128 4.95 8.46 6.23
C GLY A 128 5.71 7.50 7.17
N GLY A 129 5.79 7.85 8.45
CA GLY A 129 6.42 7.06 9.52
C GLY A 129 5.44 6.11 10.21
N VAL A 130 5.95 5.30 11.15
CA VAL A 130 5.17 4.26 11.87
C VAL A 130 3.88 4.80 12.47
N HIS A 131 3.95 5.91 13.19
CA HIS A 131 2.81 6.54 13.84
C HIS A 131 2.23 7.71 13.05
N SER A 132 2.55 7.83 11.77
CA SER A 132 1.95 8.88 10.96
C SER A 132 0.44 8.70 10.88
N PRO A 133 -0.34 9.76 11.10
CA PRO A 133 -1.79 9.67 11.09
C PRO A 133 -2.33 9.32 9.69
N GLY A 134 -3.21 8.33 9.63
CA GLY A 134 -4.00 7.98 8.45
C GLY A 134 -5.05 9.05 8.09
N PRO A 135 -5.89 8.82 7.07
CA PRO A 135 -6.88 9.81 6.61
C PRO A 135 -7.85 10.30 7.69
N ASN A 136 -8.25 9.43 8.62
CA ASN A 136 -9.12 9.73 9.74
C ASN A 136 -8.40 10.29 10.97
N GLY A 137 -7.06 10.37 10.96
CA GLY A 137 -6.24 10.87 12.06
C GLY A 137 -5.72 9.81 13.02
N ASN A 138 -6.15 8.54 12.89
CA ASN A 138 -5.64 7.45 13.73
C ASN A 138 -4.21 7.06 13.34
N SER A 139 -3.47 6.46 14.26
CA SER A 139 -2.12 5.97 13.99
C SER A 139 -2.17 4.84 12.96
N GLN A 140 -1.26 4.82 11.98
CA GLN A 140 -1.15 3.69 11.05
C GLN A 140 -0.63 2.38 11.68
N ALA A 141 -0.20 2.44 12.94
CA ALA A 141 0.22 1.27 13.71
C ALA A 141 -0.93 0.65 14.52
N ASP A 142 -2.05 1.37 14.68
CA ASP A 142 -3.25 0.92 15.40
C ASP A 142 -4.23 0.22 14.44
#